data_AF-K1VA93-F1
#
_entry.id   AF-K1VA93-F1
#
_cell.length_a   1.000
_cell.length_b   1.000
_cell.length_c   1.000
_cell.angle_alpha   90.00
_cell.angle_beta   90.00
_cell.angle_gamma   90.00
#
_symmetry.space_group_name_H-M   'P 1'
#
loop_
_entity.id
_entity.type
_entity.pdbx_description
1 polymer ?
#
loop_
_entity_poly.entity_id
_entity_poly.type
_entity_poly.pdbx_seq_one_letter_code
_entity_poly.pdbx_strand_id
1 'polypeptide(L)'
;LEEWQKLGVDYAMHLPNPDSLLVNPQGEWNSSRIVCDNGHVEHWLNGRKILEFEAWTDDWFARKNSGKWETAPEYGLAHRGVLCLQDHGYPASFRNLKIKELPRKAGREVELFNGRDLTGWEAYGTEKWYVDPQGLLVCESGPDKQYGYLATRAYYDDFDLTVEFRQLANGNSGIFFRSFIEPPVKVHGWQCEVAPRGNDT
;
A
#
# COMPACT_ATOMS: atom_id res chain seq x y z
N LEU A 1 -20.32 21.06 2.93
CA LEU A 1 -19.12 20.34 3.38
C LEU A 1 -19.60 19.00 3.90
N GLU A 2 -19.23 17.93 3.22
CA GLU A 2 -19.46 16.56 3.68
C GLU A 2 -18.66 16.30 4.96
N GLU A 3 -19.06 15.29 5.76
CA GLU A 3 -18.38 14.96 7.02
C GLU A 3 -16.89 14.69 6.82
N TRP A 4 -16.52 14.01 5.72
CA TRP A 4 -15.14 13.70 5.35
C TRP A 4 -14.34 14.89 4.83
N GLN A 5 -14.89 16.11 4.84
CA GLN A 5 -14.20 17.36 4.49
C GLN A 5 -13.93 18.24 5.71
N LYS A 6 -14.30 17.80 6.92
CA LYS A 6 -14.19 18.59 8.15
C LYS A 6 -12.82 18.46 8.80
N LEU A 7 -12.58 19.28 9.82
CA LEU A 7 -11.34 19.30 10.61
C LEU A 7 -10.97 17.91 11.14
N GLY A 8 -9.69 17.54 11.01
CA GLY A 8 -9.10 16.39 11.71
C GLY A 8 -9.33 15.02 11.05
N VAL A 9 -10.08 14.96 9.95
CA VAL A 9 -10.29 13.75 9.17
C VAL A 9 -9.00 13.24 8.53
N ASP A 10 -8.93 11.93 8.33
CA ASP A 10 -8.17 11.35 7.23
C ASP A 10 -9.04 11.43 5.98
N TYR A 11 -8.67 12.31 5.05
CA TYR A 11 -9.56 12.86 4.03
C TYR A 11 -10.20 11.77 3.17
N ALA A 12 -11.53 11.69 3.23
CA ALA A 12 -12.36 10.68 2.54
C ALA A 12 -12.10 9.22 2.93
N MET A 13 -11.44 8.96 4.07
CA MET A 13 -11.12 7.61 4.56
C MET A 13 -11.66 7.36 5.98
N HIS A 14 -11.29 8.20 6.95
CA HIS A 14 -11.66 8.03 8.35
C HIS A 14 -12.11 9.34 9.02
N LEU A 15 -13.17 9.24 9.82
CA LEU A 15 -13.71 10.36 10.60
C LEU A 15 -13.09 10.38 12.01
N PRO A 16 -12.76 11.55 12.56
CA PRO A 16 -12.28 11.66 13.92
C PRO A 16 -13.42 11.45 14.93
N ASN A 17 -13.07 11.17 16.18
CA ASN A 17 -13.99 11.23 17.31
C ASN A 17 -14.45 12.70 17.53
N PRO A 18 -15.74 13.01 17.33
CA PRO A 18 -16.25 14.38 17.46
C PRO A 18 -16.06 14.96 18.86
N ASP A 19 -16.13 14.13 19.91
CA ASP A 19 -15.99 14.57 21.31
C ASP A 19 -14.55 14.98 21.66
N SER A 20 -13.59 14.66 20.79
CA SER A 20 -12.18 14.99 20.96
C SER A 20 -11.75 16.22 20.15
N LEU A 21 -12.62 16.76 19.29
CA LEU A 21 -12.33 17.91 18.42
C LEU A 21 -12.39 19.25 19.16
N LEU A 22 -11.36 19.53 19.97
CA LEU A 22 -11.19 20.84 20.58
C LEU A 22 -10.21 21.69 19.77
N VAL A 23 -10.75 22.58 18.96
CA VAL A 23 -10.00 23.54 18.15
C VAL A 23 -10.11 24.94 18.75
N ASN A 24 -9.00 25.67 18.81
CA ASN A 24 -9.03 27.07 19.19
C ASN A 24 -9.64 27.91 18.05
N PRO A 25 -10.28 29.05 18.35
CA PRO A 25 -10.87 29.94 17.36
C PRO A 25 -9.90 30.37 16.24
N GLN A 26 -10.47 30.83 15.12
CA GLN A 26 -9.70 31.41 14.02
C GLN A 26 -8.79 32.55 14.52
N GLY A 27 -7.51 32.53 14.11
CA GLY A 27 -6.51 33.50 14.54
C GLY A 27 -5.71 33.07 15.76
N GLU A 28 -6.16 32.05 16.49
CA GLU A 28 -5.41 31.46 17.60
C GLU A 28 -4.58 30.25 17.16
N TRP A 29 -3.51 29.97 17.91
CA TRP A 29 -2.62 28.86 17.61
C TRP A 29 -3.26 27.53 18.02
N ASN A 30 -3.17 26.55 17.13
CA ASN A 30 -3.48 25.15 17.41
C ASN A 30 -2.20 24.32 17.34
N SER A 31 -2.16 23.20 18.06
CA SER A 31 -1.09 22.20 17.98
C SER A 31 -1.65 20.93 17.36
N SER A 32 -0.93 20.37 16.39
CA SER A 32 -1.25 19.06 15.80
C SER A 32 -0.04 18.13 15.91
N ARG A 33 -0.30 16.84 16.06
CA ARG A 33 0.70 15.78 16.02
C ARG A 33 0.15 14.60 15.23
N ILE A 34 0.95 14.08 14.32
CA ILE A 34 0.66 12.86 13.58
C ILE A 34 1.70 11.81 14.01
N VAL A 35 1.23 10.60 14.30
CA VAL A 35 2.08 9.42 14.50
C VAL A 35 1.76 8.46 13.38
N CYS A 36 2.77 8.03 12.63
CA CYS A 36 2.65 6.94 11.66
C CYS A 36 3.76 5.93 12.00
N ASP A 37 3.37 4.79 12.54
CA ASP A 37 4.26 3.75 13.05
C ASP A 37 3.87 2.40 12.46
N ASN A 38 4.48 2.06 11.33
CA ASN A 38 4.30 0.77 10.66
C ASN A 38 2.82 0.43 10.36
N GLY A 39 2.08 1.38 9.79
CA GLY A 39 0.66 1.23 9.44
C GLY A 39 -0.29 1.73 10.53
N HIS A 40 0.14 1.77 11.79
CA HIS A 40 -0.65 2.38 12.85
C HIS A 40 -0.56 3.92 12.75
N VAL A 41 -1.70 4.57 12.52
CA VAL A 41 -1.77 6.02 12.32
C VAL A 41 -2.64 6.68 13.40
N GLU A 42 -2.11 7.74 14.02
CA GLU A 42 -2.84 8.58 14.96
C GLU A 42 -2.79 10.05 14.52
N HIS A 43 -3.92 10.76 14.60
CA HIS A 43 -3.96 12.22 14.55
C HIS A 43 -4.32 12.79 15.92
N TRP A 44 -3.64 13.86 16.30
CA TRP A 44 -3.83 14.57 17.54
C TRP A 44 -4.07 16.05 17.28
N LEU A 45 -4.99 16.65 18.03
CA LEU A 45 -5.29 18.08 18.01
C LEU A 45 -5.32 18.61 19.45
N ASN A 46 -4.55 19.66 19.72
CA ASN A 46 -4.47 20.33 21.01
C ASN A 46 -4.32 19.36 22.19
N GLY A 47 -3.46 18.34 22.03
CA GLY A 47 -3.14 17.35 23.05
C GLY A 47 -4.13 16.18 23.17
N ARG A 48 -5.17 16.11 22.33
CA ARG A 48 -6.15 15.01 22.31
C ARG A 48 -5.98 14.17 21.06
N LYS A 49 -5.98 12.84 21.21
CA LYS A 49 -6.07 11.92 20.07
C LYS A 49 -7.48 12.04 19.50
N ILE A 50 -7.56 12.42 18.23
CA ILE A 50 -8.85 12.63 17.53
C ILE A 50 -9.15 11.53 16.54
N LEU A 51 -8.14 10.82 16.03
CA LEU A 51 -8.30 9.76 15.04
C LEU A 51 -7.21 8.71 15.25
N GLU A 52 -7.57 7.45 15.03
CA GLU A 52 -6.70 6.29 15.10
C GLU A 52 -7.20 5.23 14.10
N PHE A 53 -6.30 4.68 13.29
CA PHE A 53 -6.63 3.62 12.34
C PHE A 53 -5.39 2.80 11.96
N GLU A 54 -5.63 1.65 11.33
CA GLU A 54 -4.60 0.77 10.76
C GLU A 54 -4.62 0.87 9.23
N ALA A 55 -3.60 1.51 8.66
CA ALA A 55 -3.40 1.56 7.22
C ALA A 55 -3.10 0.17 6.64
N TRP A 56 -3.42 -0.01 5.36
CA TRP A 56 -3.12 -1.23 4.58
C TRP A 56 -3.75 -2.53 5.11
N THR A 57 -4.77 -2.42 5.96
CA THR A 57 -5.65 -3.52 6.31
C THR A 57 -6.70 -3.77 5.22
N ASP A 58 -7.37 -4.92 5.23
CA ASP A 58 -8.46 -5.19 4.30
C ASP A 58 -9.59 -4.15 4.38
N ASP A 59 -9.91 -3.65 5.59
CA ASP A 59 -10.88 -2.55 5.79
C ASP A 59 -10.38 -1.24 5.14
N TRP A 60 -9.09 -0.92 5.30
CA TRP A 60 -8.50 0.25 4.67
C TRP A 60 -8.57 0.17 3.14
N PHE A 61 -8.20 -0.98 2.56
CA PHE A 61 -8.28 -1.19 1.11
C PHE A 61 -9.72 -1.17 0.61
N ALA A 62 -10.67 -1.73 1.36
CA ALA A 62 -12.09 -1.66 1.02
C ALA A 62 -12.56 -0.19 0.94
N ARG A 63 -12.23 0.64 1.93
CA ARG A 63 -12.54 2.09 1.93
C ARG A 63 -11.91 2.83 0.76
N LYS A 64 -10.63 2.58 0.49
CA LYS A 64 -9.92 3.18 -0.65
C LYS A 64 -10.62 2.82 -1.97
N ASN A 65 -10.95 1.55 -2.15
CA ASN A 65 -11.42 0.99 -3.42
C ASN A 65 -12.93 1.18 -3.66
N SER A 66 -13.72 1.51 -2.63
CA SER A 66 -15.15 1.83 -2.79
C SER A 66 -15.47 3.32 -2.59
N GLY A 67 -14.48 4.11 -2.20
CA GLY A 67 -14.65 5.50 -1.80
C GLY A 67 -14.21 6.49 -2.87
N LYS A 68 -13.89 7.71 -2.43
CA LYS A 68 -13.42 8.80 -3.31
C LYS A 68 -12.17 8.42 -4.14
N TRP A 69 -11.40 7.45 -3.67
CA TRP A 69 -10.09 7.08 -4.21
C TRP A 69 -10.11 5.86 -5.13
N GLU A 70 -11.29 5.34 -5.49
CA GLU A 70 -11.44 4.18 -6.39
C GLU A 70 -10.67 4.36 -7.70
N THR A 71 -10.68 5.57 -8.27
CA THR A 71 -9.99 5.89 -9.53
C THR A 71 -8.58 6.47 -9.35
N ALA A 72 -8.07 6.49 -8.11
CA ALA A 72 -6.73 6.94 -7.77
C ALA A 72 -5.88 5.73 -7.33
N PRO A 73 -5.31 4.96 -8.28
CA PRO A 73 -4.66 3.68 -7.96
C PRO A 73 -3.57 3.83 -6.90
N GLU A 74 -2.75 4.86 -7.00
CA GLU A 74 -1.59 5.12 -6.13
C GLU A 74 -1.90 5.77 -4.78
N TYR A 75 -3.15 6.13 -4.49
CA TYR A 75 -3.49 6.84 -3.25
C TYR A 75 -3.14 6.02 -2.00
N GLY A 76 -2.33 6.58 -1.10
CA GLY A 76 -2.03 6.00 0.21
C GLY A 76 -1.18 4.73 0.20
N LEU A 77 -0.61 4.32 -0.95
CA LEU A 77 0.17 3.09 -1.08
C LEU A 77 1.66 3.28 -0.73
N ALA A 78 2.16 4.52 -0.74
CA ALA A 78 3.56 4.79 -0.42
C ALA A 78 3.82 4.64 1.09
N HIS A 79 4.75 3.77 1.46
CA HIS A 79 5.22 3.62 2.85
C HIS A 79 6.23 4.70 3.26
N ARG A 80 6.74 5.48 2.28
CA ARG A 80 7.68 6.60 2.48
C ARG A 80 7.38 7.70 1.47
N GLY A 81 7.54 8.95 1.89
CA GLY A 81 7.30 10.12 1.05
C GLY A 81 7.72 11.43 1.71
N VAL A 82 7.56 12.53 0.97
CA VAL A 82 7.78 13.89 1.50
C VAL A 82 6.59 14.35 2.35
N LEU A 83 6.83 15.30 3.26
CA LEU A 83 5.76 16.00 3.98
C LEU A 83 5.39 17.29 3.23
N CYS A 84 4.09 17.50 3.02
CA CYS A 84 3.56 18.65 2.31
C CYS A 84 2.65 19.50 3.23
N LEU A 85 2.72 20.83 3.09
CA LEU A 85 1.75 21.77 3.65
C LEU A 85 0.90 22.32 2.51
N GLN A 86 -0.40 22.51 2.74
CA GLN A 86 -1.34 22.92 1.71
C GLN A 86 -2.17 24.11 2.18
N ASP A 87 -2.48 25.00 1.24
CA ASP A 87 -3.50 26.05 1.34
C ASP A 87 -4.51 25.84 0.19
N HIS A 88 -5.80 26.06 0.47
CA HIS A 88 -6.92 26.00 -0.47
C HIS A 88 -7.74 27.31 -0.49
N GLY A 89 -7.07 28.45 -0.40
CA GLY A 89 -7.65 29.76 -0.74
C GLY A 89 -7.64 30.80 0.38
N TYR A 90 -7.04 30.51 1.55
CA TYR A 90 -6.94 31.45 2.65
C TYR A 90 -5.61 31.28 3.41
N PRO A 91 -4.91 32.37 3.76
CA PRO A 91 -3.60 32.28 4.40
C PRO A 91 -3.60 31.42 5.67
N ALA A 92 -2.67 30.47 5.73
CA ALA A 92 -2.36 29.67 6.92
C ALA A 92 -0.90 29.87 7.33
N SER A 93 -0.63 29.88 8.64
CA SER A 93 0.71 30.04 9.20
C SER A 93 1.13 28.80 9.98
N PHE A 94 2.35 28.33 9.76
CA PHE A 94 2.93 27.16 10.42
C PHE A 94 4.20 27.55 11.17
N ARG A 95 4.39 27.02 12.38
CA ARG A 95 5.62 27.21 13.17
C ARG A 95 5.91 25.97 14.00
N ASN A 96 7.14 25.84 14.47
CA ASN A 96 7.60 24.72 15.31
C ASN A 96 7.41 23.33 14.67
N LEU A 97 7.63 23.21 13.36
CA LEU A 97 7.61 21.93 12.66
C LEU A 97 8.83 21.09 13.09
N LYS A 98 8.56 19.93 13.68
CA LYS A 98 9.57 19.01 14.20
C LYS A 98 9.20 17.59 13.79
N ILE A 99 10.21 16.79 13.48
CA ILE A 99 10.03 15.38 13.14
C ILE A 99 10.90 14.52 14.08
N LYS A 100 10.33 13.39 14.50
CA LYS A 100 11.08 12.29 15.11
C LYS A 100 10.89 11.08 14.21
N GLU A 101 11.94 10.66 13.52
CA GLU A 101 11.93 9.39 12.82
C GLU A 101 11.80 8.26 13.84
N LEU A 102 10.90 7.32 13.57
CA LEU A 102 10.72 6.13 14.38
C LEU A 102 11.63 5.01 13.87
N PRO A 103 12.15 4.15 14.76
CA PRO A 103 12.96 3.02 14.32
C PRO A 103 12.11 2.11 13.45
N ARG A 104 12.72 1.59 12.38
CA ARG A 104 12.12 0.48 11.64
C ARG A 104 11.99 -0.70 12.59
N LYS A 105 10.76 -1.15 12.81
CA LYS A 105 10.52 -2.42 13.49
C LYS A 105 10.80 -3.50 12.44
N ALA A 106 11.67 -4.45 12.77
CA ALA A 106 11.86 -5.63 11.92
C ALA A 106 10.48 -6.25 11.72
N GLY A 107 10.01 -6.25 10.47
CA GLY A 107 8.70 -6.78 10.15
C GLY A 107 8.59 -8.22 10.64
N ARG A 108 7.38 -8.63 11.03
CA ARG A 108 7.08 -10.05 11.16
C ARG A 108 7.39 -10.71 9.81
N GLU A 109 8.00 -11.89 9.81
CA GLU A 109 8.03 -12.72 8.61
C GLU A 109 6.59 -12.96 8.15
N VAL A 110 6.29 -12.61 6.90
CA VAL A 110 4.97 -12.76 6.33
C VAL A 110 5.04 -13.91 5.34
N GLU A 111 4.28 -14.95 5.60
CA GLU A 111 4.04 -16.01 4.62
C GLU A 111 3.17 -15.44 3.50
N LEU A 112 3.80 -15.14 2.35
CA LEU A 112 3.11 -14.51 1.22
C LEU A 112 2.13 -15.46 0.54
N PHE A 113 2.34 -16.77 0.62
CA PHE A 113 1.52 -17.77 -0.04
C PHE A 113 1.13 -18.89 0.93
N ASN A 114 -0.16 -19.15 1.06
CA ASN A 114 -0.72 -20.02 2.10
C ASN A 114 -0.90 -21.49 1.68
N GLY A 115 -0.45 -21.84 0.46
CA GLY A 115 -0.59 -23.19 -0.12
C GLY A 115 -2.01 -23.60 -0.50
N ARG A 116 -2.99 -22.69 -0.44
CA ARG A 116 -4.43 -22.99 -0.60
C ARG A 116 -5.11 -22.15 -1.66
N ASP A 117 -4.83 -20.84 -1.67
CA ASP A 117 -5.44 -19.89 -2.59
C ASP A 117 -4.51 -18.68 -2.84
N LEU A 118 -5.00 -17.74 -3.64
CA LEU A 118 -4.30 -16.50 -3.98
C LEU A 118 -4.73 -15.33 -3.07
N THR A 119 -5.22 -15.60 -1.87
CA THR A 119 -5.50 -14.54 -0.89
C THR A 119 -4.24 -13.70 -0.66
N GLY A 120 -4.37 -12.38 -0.74
CA GLY A 120 -3.23 -11.46 -0.65
C GLY A 120 -2.57 -11.14 -1.99
N TRP A 121 -3.00 -11.78 -3.08
CA TRP A 121 -2.50 -11.54 -4.43
C TRP A 121 -3.58 -10.97 -5.36
N GLU A 122 -3.13 -10.35 -6.44
CA GLU A 122 -3.95 -9.84 -7.54
C GLU A 122 -3.31 -10.21 -8.88
N ALA A 123 -4.12 -10.77 -9.78
CA ALA A 123 -3.69 -11.18 -11.10
C ALA A 123 -3.95 -10.07 -12.12
N TYR A 124 -2.96 -9.78 -12.95
CA TYR A 124 -3.00 -8.80 -14.02
C TYR A 124 -2.78 -9.50 -15.35
N GLY A 125 -3.53 -9.10 -16.37
CA GLY A 125 -3.45 -9.70 -17.70
C GLY A 125 -4.12 -11.05 -17.80
N THR A 126 -3.64 -11.88 -18.72
CA THR A 126 -4.35 -13.10 -19.16
C THR A 126 -3.59 -14.39 -18.90
N GLU A 127 -2.38 -14.31 -18.33
CA GLU A 127 -1.71 -15.49 -17.81
C GLU A 127 -2.50 -16.13 -16.67
N LYS A 128 -2.38 -17.44 -16.56
CA LYS A 128 -3.09 -18.21 -15.54
C LYS A 128 -2.25 -18.29 -14.29
N TRP A 129 -2.86 -17.92 -13.17
CA TRP A 129 -2.33 -18.08 -11.84
C TRP A 129 -3.31 -18.89 -11.03
N TYR A 130 -2.85 -19.99 -10.44
CA TYR A 130 -3.71 -20.87 -9.65
C TYR A 130 -2.91 -21.67 -8.63
N VAL A 131 -3.62 -22.29 -7.69
CA VAL A 131 -3.05 -23.25 -6.74
C VAL A 131 -3.40 -24.65 -7.20
N ASP A 132 -2.39 -25.50 -7.40
CA ASP A 132 -2.60 -26.87 -7.83
C ASP A 132 -3.06 -27.78 -6.67
N PRO A 133 -3.48 -29.04 -6.92
CA PRO A 133 -3.91 -29.95 -5.86
C PRO A 133 -2.81 -30.34 -4.86
N GLN A 134 -1.55 -30.02 -5.14
CA GLN A 134 -0.41 -30.22 -4.22
C GLN A 134 -0.15 -28.97 -3.36
N GLY A 135 -0.91 -27.89 -3.56
CA GLY A 135 -0.75 -26.64 -2.84
C GLY A 135 0.35 -25.75 -3.41
N LEU A 136 0.79 -25.96 -4.64
CA LEU A 136 1.80 -25.13 -5.29
C LEU A 136 1.17 -23.96 -6.03
N LEU A 137 1.80 -22.79 -5.95
CA LEU A 137 1.48 -21.65 -6.80
C LEU A 137 2.03 -21.90 -8.21
N VAL A 138 1.14 -21.96 -9.21
CA VAL A 138 1.48 -22.28 -10.60
C VAL A 138 1.14 -21.14 -11.53
N CYS A 139 2.07 -20.83 -12.44
CA CYS A 139 1.89 -19.92 -13.57
C CYS A 139 1.90 -20.67 -14.91
N GLU A 140 1.00 -20.31 -15.82
CA GLU A 140 0.97 -20.82 -17.19
C GLU A 140 0.59 -19.72 -18.18
N SER A 141 1.08 -19.84 -19.42
CA SER A 141 0.64 -18.95 -20.50
C SER A 141 -0.88 -19.00 -20.68
N GLY A 142 -1.48 -17.81 -20.78
CA GLY A 142 -2.87 -17.65 -21.16
C GLY A 142 -3.16 -18.16 -22.57
N PRO A 143 -4.45 -18.37 -22.92
CA PRO A 143 -4.84 -18.87 -24.25
C PRO A 143 -4.43 -17.92 -25.40
N ASP A 144 -4.31 -16.63 -25.12
CA ASP A 144 -3.91 -15.58 -26.06
C ASP A 144 -2.39 -15.27 -26.03
N LYS A 145 -1.64 -15.94 -25.15
CA LYS A 145 -0.18 -15.80 -24.98
C LYS A 145 0.27 -14.35 -24.79
N GLN A 146 -0.55 -13.54 -24.14
CA GLN A 146 -0.16 -12.19 -23.71
C GLN A 146 0.50 -12.24 -22.32
N TYR A 147 1.13 -11.14 -21.93
CA TYR A 147 1.73 -11.01 -20.61
C TYR A 147 0.69 -11.05 -19.50
N GLY A 148 1.10 -11.57 -18.36
CA GLY A 148 0.38 -11.44 -17.12
C GLY A 148 1.32 -11.46 -15.93
N TYR A 149 0.83 -11.00 -14.79
CA TYR A 149 1.61 -10.90 -13.57
C TYR A 149 0.72 -11.23 -12.38
N LEU A 150 1.30 -11.80 -11.33
CA LEU A 150 0.65 -11.92 -10.03
C LEU A 150 1.41 -11.03 -9.05
N ALA A 151 0.74 -10.01 -8.53
CA ALA A 151 1.34 -9.06 -7.59
C ALA A 151 0.74 -9.23 -6.20
N THR A 152 1.55 -9.01 -5.16
CA THR A 152 1.03 -8.89 -3.80
C THR A 152 0.15 -7.64 -3.71
N ARG A 153 -0.97 -7.73 -2.98
CA ARG A 153 -1.79 -6.54 -2.66
C ARG A 153 -1.07 -5.60 -1.69
N ALA A 154 -0.21 -6.17 -0.85
CA ALA A 154 0.67 -5.42 0.05
C ALA A 154 1.92 -4.91 -0.69
N TYR A 155 2.40 -3.75 -0.28
CA TYR A 155 3.66 -3.17 -0.73
C TYR A 155 4.76 -3.43 0.31
N TYR A 156 5.98 -3.70 -0.16
CA TYR A 156 7.13 -3.99 0.70
C TYR A 156 8.24 -2.97 0.43
N ASP A 157 8.85 -2.43 1.49
CA ASP A 157 10.01 -1.52 1.41
C ASP A 157 11.32 -2.32 1.48
N ASP A 158 12.02 -2.31 2.61
CA ASP A 158 13.20 -3.14 2.83
C ASP A 158 12.76 -4.53 3.32
N PHE A 159 13.20 -5.57 2.64
CA PHE A 159 12.81 -6.95 2.91
C PHE A 159 13.99 -7.90 2.67
N ASP A 160 13.90 -9.08 3.27
CA ASP A 160 14.70 -10.26 2.96
C ASP A 160 13.73 -11.32 2.44
N LEU A 161 13.70 -11.53 1.12
CA LEU A 161 12.74 -12.43 0.47
C LEU A 161 13.41 -13.76 0.18
N THR A 162 12.86 -14.84 0.74
CA THR A 162 13.20 -16.21 0.37
C THR A 162 12.07 -16.82 -0.46
N VAL A 163 12.40 -17.46 -1.57
CA VAL A 163 11.45 -18.17 -2.42
C VAL A 163 12.13 -19.40 -3.04
N GLU A 164 11.41 -20.52 -3.04
CA GLU A 164 11.79 -21.71 -3.79
C GLU A 164 11.00 -21.75 -5.10
N PHE A 165 11.68 -22.00 -6.22
CA PHE A 165 11.05 -22.09 -7.53
C PHE A 165 11.44 -23.38 -8.24
N ARG A 166 10.54 -23.85 -9.11
CA ARG A 166 10.77 -25.00 -9.98
C ARG A 166 10.24 -24.70 -11.37
N GLN A 167 11.07 -24.90 -12.38
CA GLN A 167 10.68 -24.73 -13.77
C GLN A 167 10.35 -26.10 -14.37
N LEU A 168 9.16 -26.23 -14.95
CA LEU A 168 8.69 -27.47 -15.59
C LEU A 168 8.98 -27.52 -17.10
N ALA A 169 9.38 -26.40 -17.68
CA ALA A 169 9.73 -26.25 -19.08
C ALA A 169 10.77 -25.13 -19.25
N ASN A 170 11.30 -24.96 -20.46
CA ASN A 170 12.25 -23.91 -20.80
C ASN A 170 11.57 -22.53 -20.99
N GLY A 171 10.73 -22.13 -20.04
CA GLY A 171 10.08 -20.82 -20.01
C GLY A 171 10.92 -19.80 -19.24
N ASN A 172 10.83 -18.53 -19.63
CA ASN A 172 11.37 -17.44 -18.83
C ASN A 172 10.31 -16.98 -17.81
N SER A 173 10.72 -16.76 -16.56
CA SER A 173 9.94 -16.18 -15.48
C SER A 173 10.81 -15.20 -14.69
N GLY A 174 10.24 -14.50 -13.72
CA GLY A 174 11.00 -13.55 -12.94
C GLY A 174 10.29 -13.12 -11.68
N ILE A 175 11.07 -12.73 -10.69
CA ILE A 175 10.58 -12.10 -9.46
C ILE A 175 10.80 -10.60 -9.63
N PHE A 176 9.71 -9.90 -9.91
CA PHE A 176 9.68 -8.45 -9.92
C PHE A 176 9.57 -7.92 -8.49
N PHE A 177 10.34 -6.89 -8.16
CA PHE A 177 10.32 -6.29 -6.82
C PHE A 177 10.41 -4.77 -6.86
N ARG A 178 9.78 -4.16 -5.84
CA ARG A 178 9.50 -2.72 -5.78
C ARG A 178 8.82 -2.23 -7.06
N SER A 179 7.82 -3.01 -7.49
CA SER A 179 7.18 -2.87 -8.79
C SER A 179 5.81 -2.23 -8.72
N PHE A 180 5.40 -1.62 -9.83
CA PHE A 180 4.02 -1.24 -10.09
C PHE A 180 3.60 -1.76 -11.48
N ILE A 181 2.29 -1.94 -11.70
CA ILE A 181 1.74 -2.42 -12.96
C ILE A 181 0.92 -1.29 -13.59
N GLU A 182 1.41 -0.78 -14.71
CA GLU A 182 0.71 0.21 -15.53
C GLU A 182 -0.34 -0.47 -16.41
N PRO A 183 -1.58 0.07 -16.51
CA PRO A 183 -2.56 -0.42 -17.48
C PRO A 183 -2.04 -0.32 -18.94
N PRO A 184 -2.36 -1.28 -19.82
CA PRO A 184 -3.21 -2.44 -19.57
C PRO A 184 -2.54 -3.55 -18.76
N VAL A 185 -1.28 -3.92 -19.04
CA VAL A 185 -0.52 -4.97 -18.31
C VAL A 185 0.98 -4.77 -18.52
N LYS A 186 1.57 -3.73 -17.93
CA LYS A 186 3.02 -3.47 -18.04
C LYS A 186 3.65 -3.29 -16.68
N VAL A 187 4.48 -4.26 -16.27
CA VAL A 187 5.22 -4.17 -15.01
C VAL A 187 6.42 -3.23 -15.16
N HIS A 188 6.67 -2.44 -14.12
CA HIS A 188 7.85 -1.62 -13.97
C HIS A 188 8.51 -1.96 -12.64
N GLY A 189 9.83 -2.01 -12.58
CA GLY A 189 10.58 -2.28 -11.35
C GLY A 189 11.86 -3.06 -11.64
N TRP A 190 12.48 -3.59 -10.59
CA TRP A 190 13.63 -4.46 -10.73
C TRP A 190 13.19 -5.92 -10.87
N GLN A 191 13.94 -6.72 -11.61
CA GLN A 191 13.65 -8.13 -11.84
C GLN A 191 14.85 -8.99 -11.45
N CYS A 192 14.58 -10.06 -10.70
CA CYS A 192 15.50 -11.18 -10.57
C CYS A 192 15.01 -12.29 -11.54
N GLU A 193 15.83 -12.60 -12.54
CA GLU A 193 15.49 -13.58 -13.58
C GLU A 193 15.40 -15.01 -13.04
N VAL A 194 14.40 -15.75 -13.55
CA VAL A 194 14.18 -17.17 -13.28
C VAL A 194 14.09 -17.89 -14.62
N ALA A 195 15.23 -18.37 -15.10
CA ALA A 195 15.34 -19.10 -16.37
C ALA A 195 16.16 -20.40 -16.20
N PRO A 196 15.96 -21.42 -17.05
CA PRO A 196 16.76 -22.63 -17.01
C PRO A 196 18.13 -22.32 -17.61
N ARG A 197 19.14 -23.11 -17.23
CA ARG A 197 20.51 -22.94 -17.73
C ARG A 197 20.53 -22.90 -19.27
N GLY A 198 21.09 -21.83 -19.85
CA GLY A 198 21.25 -21.66 -21.29
C GLY A 198 19.96 -21.35 -22.06
N ASN A 199 18.89 -20.97 -21.34
CA ASN A 199 17.63 -20.47 -21.91
C ASN A 199 17.29 -19.09 -21.32
N ASP A 200 18.31 -18.35 -20.88
CA ASP A 200 18.26 -16.92 -20.62
C ASP A 200 17.88 -16.18 -21.92
N THR A 201 16.92 -15.26 -21.84
CA THR A 201 16.44 -14.43 -22.96
C THR A 201 16.84 -12.98 -22.79
#